data_AF-A0A1Q5AFJ2-F1
#
_entry.id   AF-A0A1Q5AFJ2-F1
#
_cell.length_a   1.000
_cell.length_b   1.000
_cell.length_c   1.000
_cell.angle_alpha   90.00
_cell.angle_beta   90.00
_cell.angle_gamma   90.00
#
_symmetry.space_group_name_H-M   'P 1'
#
loop_
_entity.id
_entity.type
_entity.pdbx_description
1 polymer ?
#
loop_
_entity_poly.entity_id
_entity_poly.type
_entity_poly.pdbx_seq_one_letter_code
_entity_poly.pdbx_strand_id
1 'polypeptide(L)'
;MTSERTANSRAVIRQTGYPSSLPSGPAWDLKGRVEYHYWLGHSAIGFLVERYGEQKMFQLVAEHYRGTAIDAVTQDVLGASSEEFEQAWAAYLKAELR
;
A
#
# COMPACT_ATOMS: atom_id res chain seq x y z
N MET A 1 14.53 14.70 -7.26
CA MET A 1 13.49 15.22 -8.17
C MET A 1 12.15 14.75 -7.65
N THR A 2 11.39 15.63 -6.98
CA THR A 2 10.05 15.29 -6.47
C THR A 2 9.11 15.27 -7.67
N SER A 3 8.86 14.07 -8.21
CA SER A 3 7.98 13.89 -9.36
C SER A 3 6.59 14.50 -9.08
N GLU A 4 6.03 15.23 -10.06
CA GLU A 4 4.63 15.71 -10.06
C GLU A 4 3.66 14.59 -9.66
N ARG A 5 4.01 13.34 -9.98
CA ARG A 5 3.28 12.11 -9.65
C ARG A 5 3.01 11.90 -8.16
N THR A 6 3.77 12.53 -7.25
CA THR A 6 3.58 12.44 -5.79
C THR A 6 3.02 13.71 -5.16
N ALA A 7 2.83 14.79 -5.94
CA ALA A 7 2.39 16.08 -5.42
C ALA A 7 0.98 16.03 -4.83
N ASN A 8 0.04 15.38 -5.54
CA ASN A 8 -1.32 15.12 -5.05
C ASN A 8 -1.28 14.33 -3.73
N SER A 9 -0.53 13.23 -3.69
CA SER A 9 -0.42 12.37 -2.51
C SER A 9 0.13 13.10 -1.29
N ARG A 10 1.14 13.96 -1.48
CA ARG A 10 1.68 14.82 -0.41
C ARG A 10 0.64 15.82 0.09
N ALA A 11 -0.17 16.41 -0.80
CA ALA A 11 -1.23 17.33 -0.42
C ALA A 11 -2.33 16.62 0.40
N VAL A 12 -2.76 15.43 -0.02
CA VAL A 12 -3.74 14.63 0.72
C VAL A 12 -3.21 14.24 2.09
N ILE A 13 -1.97 13.73 2.19
CA ILE A 13 -1.35 13.36 3.48
C ILE A 13 -1.20 14.56 4.41
N ARG A 14 -0.92 15.76 3.91
CA ARG A 14 -0.90 16.97 4.75
C ARG A 14 -2.27 17.32 5.33
N GLN A 15 -3.34 17.03 4.59
CA GLN A 15 -4.71 17.30 5.05
C GLN A 15 -5.24 16.22 5.98
N THR A 16 -4.89 14.95 5.76
CA THR A 16 -5.53 13.82 6.42
C THR A 16 -4.61 13.02 7.34
N GLY A 17 -3.31 13.32 7.34
CA GLY A 17 -2.28 12.47 7.93
C GLY A 17 -1.93 11.28 7.03
N TYR A 18 -0.97 10.48 7.51
CA TYR A 18 -0.59 9.22 6.87
C TYR A 18 -1.71 8.18 7.06
N PRO A 19 -1.93 7.28 6.08
CA PRO A 19 -2.89 6.21 6.24
C PRO A 19 -2.44 5.25 7.35
N SER A 20 -3.39 4.75 8.13
CA SER A 20 -3.18 3.68 9.11
C SER A 20 -3.46 2.29 8.55
N SER A 21 -4.16 2.20 7.41
CA SER A 21 -4.54 0.96 6.74
C SER A 21 -4.61 1.15 5.23
N LEU A 22 -4.68 0.06 4.47
CA LEU A 22 -4.96 0.12 3.04
C LEU A 22 -6.35 0.72 2.76
N PRO A 23 -6.54 1.45 1.64
CA PRO A 23 -7.84 2.02 1.29
C PRO A 23 -8.86 0.92 0.96
N SER A 24 -9.99 0.93 1.65
CA SER A 24 -11.14 0.07 1.35
C SER A 24 -11.94 0.58 0.15
N GLY A 25 -12.82 -0.26 -0.42
CA GLY A 25 -13.68 0.11 -1.56
C GLY A 25 -14.36 1.48 -1.41
N PRO A 26 -15.04 1.79 -0.29
CA PRO A 26 -15.69 3.09 -0.07
C PRO A 26 -14.73 4.29 -0.05
N ALA A 27 -13.44 4.08 0.23
CA ALA A 27 -12.47 5.17 0.16
C ALA A 27 -12.32 5.69 -1.27
N TRP A 28 -12.48 4.83 -2.29
CA TRP A 28 -12.33 5.19 -3.70
C TRP A 28 -13.39 6.16 -4.22
N ASP A 29 -14.56 6.24 -3.56
CA ASP A 29 -15.65 7.15 -3.92
C ASP A 29 -15.37 8.62 -3.51
N LEU A 30 -14.31 8.86 -2.72
CA LEU A 30 -13.95 10.20 -2.28
C LEU A 30 -13.40 11.04 -3.45
N LYS A 31 -14.14 12.10 -3.79
CA LYS A 31 -13.78 13.04 -4.86
C LYS A 31 -12.36 13.58 -4.67
N GLY A 32 -11.57 13.54 -5.75
CA GLY A 32 -10.20 14.07 -5.78
C GLY A 32 -9.13 13.17 -5.15
N ARG A 33 -9.47 11.93 -4.74
CA ARG A 33 -8.50 11.00 -4.12
C ARG A 33 -8.02 9.86 -5.01
N VAL A 34 -8.46 9.81 -6.26
CA VAL A 34 -8.10 8.74 -7.21
C VAL A 34 -6.58 8.61 -7.36
N GLU A 35 -5.89 9.71 -7.66
CA GLU A 35 -4.42 9.72 -7.81
C GLU A 35 -3.71 9.27 -6.52
N TYR A 36 -4.20 9.72 -5.37
CA TYR A 36 -3.69 9.31 -4.07
C TYR A 36 -3.84 7.79 -3.84
N HIS A 37 -5.00 7.20 -4.13
CA HIS A 37 -5.20 5.75 -3.96
C HIS A 37 -4.35 4.94 -4.93
N TYR A 38 -4.19 5.38 -6.18
CA TYR A 38 -3.24 4.76 -7.11
C TYR A 38 -1.81 4.82 -6.58
N TRP A 39 -1.41 5.97 -6.02
CA TRP A 39 -0.09 6.10 -5.40
C TRP A 39 0.07 5.15 -4.19
N LEU A 40 -0.95 4.99 -3.35
CA LEU A 40 -0.92 4.01 -2.25
C LEU A 40 -0.78 2.57 -2.74
N GLY A 41 -1.51 2.18 -3.79
CA GLY A 41 -1.37 0.86 -4.39
C GLY A 41 0.04 0.64 -4.96
N HIS A 42 0.58 1.63 -5.66
CA HIS A 42 1.92 1.54 -6.24
C HIS A 42 3.03 1.50 -5.17
N SER A 43 2.86 2.25 -4.06
CA SER A 43 3.82 2.22 -2.96
C SER A 43 3.76 0.90 -2.18
N ALA A 44 2.58 0.28 -2.05
CA ALA A 44 2.46 -1.06 -1.48
C ALA A 44 3.20 -2.11 -2.32
N ILE A 45 3.08 -2.04 -3.66
CA ILE A 45 3.85 -2.90 -4.57
C ILE A 45 5.36 -2.67 -4.40
N GLY A 46 5.81 -1.40 -4.39
CA GLY A 46 7.22 -1.07 -4.17
C GLY A 46 7.75 -1.61 -2.85
N PHE A 47 7.03 -1.37 -1.75
CA PHE A 47 7.35 -1.91 -0.43
C PHE A 47 7.44 -3.44 -0.43
N LEU A 48 6.48 -4.13 -1.05
CA LEU A 48 6.49 -5.59 -1.15
C LEU A 48 7.73 -6.11 -1.89
N VAL A 49 8.06 -5.49 -3.03
CA VAL A 49 9.22 -5.87 -3.84
C VAL A 49 10.52 -5.62 -3.08
N GLU A 50 10.68 -4.47 -2.45
CA GLU A 50 11.91 -4.12 -1.72
C GLU A 50 12.12 -5.00 -0.47
N ARG A 51 11.05 -5.29 0.28
CA ARG A 51 11.16 -6.00 1.56
C ARG A 51 11.12 -7.52 1.41
N TYR A 52 10.31 -8.03 0.51
CA TYR A 52 10.02 -9.47 0.38
C TYR A 52 10.46 -10.06 -0.96
N GLY A 53 10.84 -9.22 -1.92
CA GLY A 53 11.20 -9.64 -3.27
C GLY A 53 10.00 -9.76 -4.21
N GLU A 54 10.28 -9.59 -5.51
CA GLU A 54 9.27 -9.60 -6.58
C GLU A 54 8.49 -10.92 -6.64
N GLN A 55 9.14 -12.07 -6.42
CA GLN A 55 8.48 -13.37 -6.41
C GLN A 55 7.37 -13.46 -5.36
N LYS A 56 7.63 -12.98 -4.13
CA LYS A 56 6.64 -12.98 -3.06
C LYS A 56 5.50 -12.01 -3.33
N MET A 57 5.79 -10.86 -3.94
CA MET A 57 4.75 -9.90 -4.37
C MET A 57 3.79 -10.56 -5.37
N PHE A 58 4.30 -11.21 -6.41
CA PHE A 58 3.46 -11.91 -7.38
C PHE A 58 2.68 -13.07 -6.77
N GLN A 59 3.32 -13.86 -5.90
CA GLN A 59 2.64 -14.96 -5.21
C GLN A 59 1.48 -14.44 -4.36
N LEU A 60 1.68 -13.36 -3.59
CA LEU A 60 0.63 -12.76 -2.77
C LEU A 60 -0.57 -12.31 -3.61
N VAL A 61 -0.32 -11.61 -4.72
CA VAL A 61 -1.40 -11.19 -5.63
C VAL A 61 -2.10 -12.42 -6.22
N ALA A 62 -1.35 -13.38 -6.74
CA ALA A 62 -1.93 -14.57 -7.37
C ALA A 62 -2.81 -15.38 -6.42
N GLU A 63 -2.35 -15.65 -5.18
CA GLU A 63 -3.12 -16.41 -4.20
C GLU A 63 -4.38 -15.66 -3.74
N HIS A 64 -4.29 -14.34 -3.57
CA HIS A 64 -5.46 -13.55 -3.23
C HIS A 64 -6.52 -13.58 -4.34
N TYR A 65 -6.10 -13.43 -5.60
CA TYR A 65 -6.99 -13.51 -6.76
C TYR A 65 -7.60 -14.90 -6.99
N ARG A 66 -6.98 -15.97 -6.45
CA ARG A 66 -7.57 -17.32 -6.44
C ARG A 66 -8.66 -17.51 -5.38
N GLY A 67 -8.91 -16.50 -4.54
CA GLY A 67 -10.00 -16.48 -3.57
C GLY A 67 -9.55 -16.62 -2.11
N THR A 68 -8.25 -16.71 -1.84
CA THR A 68 -7.74 -16.73 -0.47
C THR A 68 -7.86 -15.34 0.15
N ALA A 69 -8.34 -15.27 1.39
CA ALA A 69 -8.48 -14.00 2.11
C ALA A 69 -7.10 -13.32 2.29
N ILE A 70 -7.09 -11.99 2.20
CA ILE A 70 -5.83 -11.22 2.16
C ILE A 70 -5.00 -11.37 3.43
N ASP A 71 -5.64 -11.51 4.58
CA ASP A 71 -5.00 -11.77 5.87
C ASP A 71 -4.29 -13.12 5.90
N ALA A 72 -4.95 -14.18 5.42
CA ALA A 72 -4.36 -15.50 5.29
C ALA A 72 -3.18 -15.50 4.31
N VAL A 73 -3.32 -14.89 3.13
CA VAL A 73 -2.22 -14.82 2.15
C VAL A 73 -1.03 -14.01 2.67
N THR A 74 -1.28 -12.89 3.37
CA THR A 74 -0.21 -12.07 3.94
C THR A 74 0.60 -12.89 4.95
N GLN A 75 -0.08 -13.64 5.82
CA GLN A 75 0.58 -14.53 6.77
C GLN A 75 1.34 -15.65 6.07
N ASP A 76 0.72 -16.34 5.11
CA ASP A 76 1.30 -17.53 4.47
C ASP A 76 2.49 -17.20 3.56
N VAL A 77 2.42 -16.09 2.80
CA VAL A 77 3.44 -15.72 1.81
C VAL A 77 4.52 -14.84 2.42
N LEU A 78 4.13 -13.85 3.24
CA LEU A 78 5.06 -12.87 3.79
C LEU A 78 5.56 -13.26 5.18
N GLY A 79 4.86 -14.14 5.89
CA GLY A 79 5.15 -14.46 7.28
C GLY A 79 4.77 -13.34 8.25
N ALA A 80 3.84 -12.46 7.85
CA ALA A 80 3.42 -11.31 8.64
C ALA A 80 1.89 -11.20 8.67
N SER A 81 1.34 -10.75 9.80
CA SER A 81 -0.07 -10.37 9.88
C SER A 81 -0.36 -9.12 9.04
N SER A 82 -1.64 -8.92 8.69
CA SER A 82 -2.08 -7.71 7.97
C SER A 82 -1.72 -6.43 8.74
N GLU A 83 -1.83 -6.45 10.07
CA GLU A 83 -1.50 -5.29 10.91
C GLU A 83 0.00 -4.97 10.85
N GLU A 84 0.88 -5.97 10.98
CA GLU A 84 2.33 -5.78 10.85
C GLU A 84 2.71 -5.26 9.47
N PHE A 85 2.04 -5.77 8.42
CA PHE A 85 2.22 -5.28 7.06
C PHE A 85 1.85 -3.79 6.95
N GLU A 86 0.66 -3.40 7.41
CA GLU A 86 0.18 -2.01 7.31
C GLU A 86 1.05 -1.03 8.11
N GLN A 87 1.49 -1.42 9.30
CA GLN A 87 2.40 -0.61 10.11
C GLN A 87 3.76 -0.42 9.43
N ALA A 88 4.34 -1.49 8.88
CA ALA A 88 5.62 -1.42 8.18
C ALA A 88 5.52 -0.62 6.88
N TRP A 89 4.44 -0.80 6.12
CA TRP A 89 4.17 -0.02 4.92
C TRP A 89 3.95 1.47 5.24
N ALA A 90 3.20 1.81 6.28
CA ALA A 90 3.02 3.20 6.71
C ALA A 90 4.35 3.86 7.12
N ALA A 91 5.27 3.11 7.73
CA ALA A 91 6.62 3.58 8.02
C ALA A 91 7.44 3.82 6.73
N TYR A 92 7.31 2.93 5.75
CA TYR A 92 7.91 3.09 4.42
C TYR A 92 7.42 4.35 3.70
N LEU A 93 6.10 4.62 3.73
CA LEU A 93 5.54 5.85 3.14
C LEU A 93 6.13 7.13 3.77
N LYS A 94 6.35 7.12 5.09
CA LYS A 94 6.95 8.26 5.80
C LYS A 94 8.40 8.51 5.36
N ALA A 95 9.13 7.47 4.99
CA ALA A 95 10.50 7.58 4.49
C ALA A 95 10.52 8.14 3.06
N GLU A 96 9.66 7.62 2.17
CA GLU A 96 9.54 8.06 0.76
C GLU A 96 9.09 9.53 0.62
N LEU A 97 8.31 10.02 1.58
CA LEU A 97 7.76 11.38 1.55
C LEU A 97 8.56 12.41 2.37
N ARG A 98 9.68 12.01 2.99
CA ARG A 98 10.62 12.95 3.61
C ARG A 98 11.41 13.75 2.58
#